data_AF-A0A3C0GUT1-F1
#
_entry.id   AF-A0A3C0GUT1-F1
#
_cell.length_a   1.000
_cell.length_b   1.000
_cell.length_c   1.000
_cell.angle_alpha   90.00
_cell.angle_beta   90.00
_cell.angle_gamma   90.00
#
_symmetry.space_group_name_H-M   'P 1'
#
loop_
_entity.id
_entity.type
_entity.pdbx_description
1 polymer ?
#
loop_
_entity_poly.entity_id
_entity_poly.type
_entity_poly.pdbx_seq_one_letter_code
_entity_poly.pdbx_strand_id
1 'polypeptide(L)' 'KSVLTAELLIRPDDSPLRLNGSGMLMINPPWQFDQVLAPAMPALKQFLGEAGASTRLQWLKQAE' A
#
# COMPACT_ATOMS: atom_id res chain seq x y z
N LYS A 1 5.75 -7.07 -18.68
CA LYS A 1 5.98 -5.94 -17.73
C LYS A 1 5.01 -6.08 -16.57
N SER A 2 5.50 -5.93 -15.35
CA SER A 2 4.72 -6.09 -14.11
C SER A 2 4.44 -4.73 -13.46
N VAL A 3 3.38 -4.65 -12.66
CA VAL A 3 2.94 -3.44 -11.97
C VAL A 3 2.46 -3.81 -10.57
N LEU A 4 3.09 -3.21 -9.56
CA LEU A 4 2.78 -3.40 -8.14
C LEU A 4 2.27 -2.09 -7.55
N THR A 5 1.23 -2.17 -6.71
CA THR A 5 0.69 -1.05 -5.95
C THR A 5 0.89 -1.28 -4.47
N ALA A 6 1.35 -0.24 -3.77
CA ALA A 6 1.45 -0.20 -2.31
C ALA A 6 0.77 1.07 -1.79
N GLU A 7 -0.28 0.91 -0.98
CA GLU A 7 -1.10 2.01 -0.47
C GLU A 7 -1.24 1.90 1.05
N LEU A 8 -1.29 3.05 1.71
CA LEU A 8 -1.61 3.21 3.13
C LEU A 8 -2.70 4.27 3.25
N LEU A 9 -3.85 3.87 3.76
CA LEU A 9 -4.89 4.76 4.28
C LEU A 9 -4.72 4.85 5.80
N ILE A 10 -4.38 6.04 6.30
CA ILE A 10 -4.27 6.31 7.74
C ILE A 10 -5.66 6.47 8.39
N ARG A 11 -6.68 6.78 7.59
CA ARG A 11 -8.10 6.89 7.95
C ARG A 11 -8.98 6.20 6.91
N PRO A 12 -10.25 5.89 7.20
CA PRO A 12 -11.23 5.47 6.20
C PRO A 12 -11.29 6.41 4.99
N ASP A 13 -11.63 5.87 3.82
CA ASP A 13 -11.68 6.61 2.56
C ASP A 13 -12.78 7.69 2.52
N ASP A 14 -13.85 7.50 3.28
CA ASP A 14 -14.98 8.40 3.45
C ASP A 14 -14.77 9.50 4.52
N SER A 15 -13.59 9.58 5.14
CA SER A 15 -13.32 10.60 6.15
C SER A 15 -13.33 12.01 5.54
N PRO A 16 -13.99 13.00 6.19
CA PRO A 16 -14.06 14.38 5.70
C PRO A 16 -12.71 15.09 5.74
N LEU A 17 -11.70 14.51 6.39
CA LEU A 17 -10.34 15.01 6.53
C LEU A 17 -9.49 14.71 5.26
N ARG A 18 -10.01 15.10 4.09
CA ARG A 18 -9.38 15.04 2.75
C ARG A 18 -8.31 13.96 2.57
N LEU A 19 -7.01 14.28 2.60
CA LEU A 19 -5.94 13.34 2.28
C LEU A 19 -5.85 12.22 3.35
N ASN A 20 -6.66 11.18 3.18
CA ASN A 20 -6.82 10.05 4.11
C ASN A 20 -5.68 9.02 4.00
N GLY A 21 -4.82 9.16 3.00
CA GLY A 21 -3.70 8.28 2.77
C GLY A 21 -2.98 8.62 1.48
N SER A 22 -2.05 7.75 1.12
CA SER A 22 -1.27 7.87 -0.11
C SER A 22 -0.79 6.49 -0.55
N GLY A 23 -0.19 6.42 -1.74
CA GLY A 23 0.36 5.19 -2.25
C GLY A 23 1.37 5.40 -3.35
N MET A 24 1.99 4.30 -3.75
CA MET A 24 3.01 4.23 -4.78
C MET A 24 2.64 3.16 -5.81
N LEU A 25 2.66 3.54 -7.07
CA LEU A 25 2.54 2.64 -8.21
C LEU A 25 3.92 2.40 -8.81
N MET A 26 4.37 1.15 -8.82
CA MET A 26 5.70 0.77 -9.30
C MET A 26 5.58 -0.07 -10.57
N ILE A 27 6.28 0.36 -11.62
CA ILE A 27 6.36 -0.35 -12.91
C ILE A 27 7.68 -1.11 -12.94
N ASN A 28 7.60 -2.42 -13.20
CA ASN A 28 8.72 -3.37 -13.14
C ASN A 28 9.49 -3.26 -11.80
N PRO A 29 8.81 -3.45 -10.65
CA PRO A 29 9.49 -3.46 -9.37
C PRO A 29 10.58 -4.56 -9.33
N PRO A 30 11.59 -4.42 -8.47
CA PRO A 30 12.60 -5.46 -8.27
C PRO A 30 12.00 -6.82 -7.93
N TRP A 31 12.74 -7.89 -8.23
CA TRP A 31 12.33 -9.26 -7.92
C TRP A 31 11.99 -9.40 -6.42
N GLN A 32 10.85 -10.05 -6.13
CA GLN A 32 10.34 -10.28 -4.76
C GLN A 32 10.13 -9.01 -3.92
N PHE A 33 10.04 -7.82 -4.53
CA PHE A 33 9.88 -6.57 -3.78
C PHE A 33 8.58 -6.53 -2.97
N ASP A 34 7.51 -7.18 -3.45
CA ASP A 34 6.28 -7.39 -2.70
C ASP A 34 6.51 -8.17 -1.39
N GLN A 35 7.37 -9.20 -1.42
CA GLN A 35 7.72 -9.98 -0.23
C GLN A 35 8.56 -9.16 0.76
N VAL A 36 9.45 -8.29 0.25
CA VAL A 36 10.24 -7.37 1.09
C VAL A 36 9.34 -6.32 1.74
N LEU A 37 8.35 -5.80 1.01
CA LEU A 37 7.48 -4.74 1.49
C LEU A 37 6.33 -5.26 2.37
N ALA A 38 5.88 -6.50 2.19
CA ALA A 38 4.75 -7.08 2.92
C ALA A 38 4.86 -6.98 4.46
N PRO A 39 6.02 -7.26 5.11
CA PRO A 39 6.17 -7.09 6.55
C PRO A 39 6.08 -5.63 7.02
N ALA A 40 6.43 -4.68 6.16
CA ALA A 40 6.36 -3.26 6.49
C ALA A 40 4.90 -2.76 6.50
N MET A 41 3.99 -3.35 5.71
CA MET A 41 2.61 -2.85 5.60
C MET A 41 1.86 -2.90 6.94
N PRO A 42 1.82 -4.02 7.70
CA PRO A 42 1.20 -4.05 9.02
C PRO A 42 1.87 -3.10 10.02
N ALA A 43 3.20 -2.96 9.97
CA ALA A 43 3.93 -2.04 10.83
C ALA A 43 3.56 -0.58 10.55
N LEU A 44 3.51 -0.17 9.27
CA LEU A 44 3.08 1.16 8.87
C LEU A 44 1.65 1.44 9.34
N LYS A 45 0.72 0.49 9.16
CA LYS A 45 -0.64 0.61 9.67
C LYS A 45 -0.67 0.75 11.20
N GLN A 46 0.14 -0.01 11.92
CA GLN A 46 0.18 0.02 13.38
C GLN A 46 0.70 1.34 13.92
N PHE A 47 1.77 1.89 13.33
CA PHE A 47 2.44 3.07 13.87
C PHE A 47 1.92 4.39 13.32
N LEU A 48 1.34 4.39 12.11
CA LEU A 48 0.88 5.61 11.44
C LEU A 48 -0.64 5.66 11.26
N GLY A 49 -1.34 4.53 11.42
CA GLY A 49 -2.77 4.43 11.21
C GLY A 49 -3.60 4.88 12.41
N GLU A 50 -4.73 5.50 12.12
CA GLU A 50 -5.79 5.80 13.08
C GLU A 50 -6.87 4.70 13.05
N ALA A 51 -7.97 4.91 13.78
CA ALA A 51 -9.12 4.00 13.75
C ALA A 51 -9.63 3.83 12.32
N GLY A 52 -9.69 2.58 11.84
CA GLY A 52 -10.12 2.26 10.47
C GLY A 52 -9.01 2.32 9.41
N ALA A 53 -7.75 2.52 9.80
CA ALA A 53 -6.63 2.49 8.85
C ALA A 53 -6.54 1.16 8.08
N SER A 54 -6.09 1.23 6.84
CA SER A 54 -5.93 0.08 5.96
C SER A 54 -4.69 0.20 5.08
N THR A 55 -4.21 -0.94 4.61
CA THR A 55 -3.08 -1.03 3.68
C THR A 55 -3.45 -1.93 2.54
N ARG A 56 -2.94 -1.63 1.35
CA ARG A 56 -3.12 -2.48 0.17
C ARG A 56 -1.77 -2.70 -0.49
N LEU A 57 -1.40 -3.96 -0.65
CA LEU A 57 -0.23 -4.37 -1.42
C LEU A 57 -0.72 -5.37 -2.47
N GLN A 58 -0.73 -4.96 -3.74
CA GLN A 58 -1.39 -5.72 -4.79
C GLN A 58 -0.66 -5.61 -6.12
N TRP A 59 -0.46 -6.76 -6.77
CA TRP A 59 -0.09 -6.82 -8.18
C TRP A 59 -1.30 -6.44 -9.05
N LEU A 60 -1.20 -5.32 -9.77
CA LEU A 60 -2.20 -4.95 -10.79
C LEU A 60 -1.95 -5.69 -12.11
N LYS A 61 -0.67 -6.03 -12.36
CA LYS A 61 -0.25 -6.88 -13.47
C LYS A 61 0.99 -7.67 -13.06
N GLN A 62 0.98 -8.98 -13.22
CA GLN A 62 2.21 -9.78 -13.10
C GLN A 62 2.90 -9.90 -14.46
N ALA A 63 4.20 -10.18 -14.45
CA ALA A 63 4.89 -10.55 -15.68
C ALA A 63 4.33 -11.90 -16.16
N GLU A 64 4.12 -12.01 -17.47
CA GLU A 64 3.81 -13.30 -18.12
C GLU A 64 4.96 -14.29 -17.94
#